data_AF-A0A2D5QGJ8-F1
#
_entry.id   AF-A0A2D5QGJ8-F1
#
_cell.length_a   1.000
_cell.length_b   1.000
_cell.length_c   1.000
_cell.angle_alpha   90.00
_cell.angle_beta   90.00
_cell.angle_gamma   90.00
#
_symmetry.space_group_name_H-M   'P 1'
#
loop_
_entity.id
_entity.type
_entity.pdbx_description
1 polymer ?
#
loop_
_entity_poly.entity_id
_entity_poly.type
_entity_poly.pdbx_seq_one_letter_code
_entity_poly.pdbx_strand_id
1 'polypeptide(L)'
;KMWLLDCGLDSVEWRRVIVVYSSALAPLILAAYLIFKKQMKTWVTFTLLSSFLIATFGWELWVNYGLLNGDEVTLRRSQALSCAIPLHINWLVNSLADTGVVWFAIILVYWLFPKKTENYQKFSLLFFTVFFLWFMGQNFIVETIIYHNQVGGDALLSWAPLMPLGSFFNPTLISFGEREITLQSQSAWLIGTPLFYFLSIYFYKKHS
;
A
#
# COMPACT_ATOMS: atom_id res chain seq x y z
N LYS A 1 -1.57 -7.23 36.03
CA LYS A 1 -0.29 -6.63 35.56
C LYS A 1 -0.47 -6.34 34.08
N MET A 2 -0.85 -5.11 33.71
CA MET A 2 -0.80 -4.68 32.31
C MET A 2 0.67 -4.55 31.94
N TRP A 3 1.11 -5.28 30.91
CA TRP A 3 2.47 -5.18 30.41
C TRP A 3 2.65 -3.83 29.72
N LEU A 4 3.89 -3.33 29.62
CA LEU A 4 4.22 -2.08 28.94
C LEU A 4 3.84 -2.06 27.43
N LEU A 5 3.41 -3.20 26.89
CA LEU A 5 2.98 -3.44 25.51
C LEU A 5 1.52 -3.94 25.42
N ASP A 6 0.80 -3.97 26.54
CA ASP A 6 -0.60 -4.40 26.56
C ASP A 6 -1.51 -3.22 26.23
N CYS A 7 -1.76 -3.03 24.94
CA CYS A 7 -2.63 -1.98 24.43
C CYS A 7 -4.13 -2.31 24.58
N GLY A 8 -4.50 -3.47 25.16
CA GLY A 8 -5.90 -3.87 25.30
C GLY A 8 -6.59 -4.22 23.98
N LEU A 9 -5.83 -4.72 22.99
CA LEU A 9 -6.35 -5.10 21.68
C LEU A 9 -7.33 -6.28 21.77
N ASP A 10 -8.46 -6.18 21.06
CA ASP A 10 -9.32 -7.34 20.82
C ASP A 10 -8.72 -8.31 19.78
N SER A 11 -9.37 -9.45 19.55
CA SER A 11 -8.87 -10.48 18.62
C SER A 11 -8.82 -10.02 17.16
N VAL A 12 -9.71 -9.12 16.75
CA VAL A 12 -9.76 -8.55 15.40
C VAL A 12 -8.65 -7.52 15.22
N GLU A 13 -8.44 -6.66 16.20
CA GLU A 13 -7.37 -5.67 16.22
C GLU A 13 -5.99 -6.32 16.24
N TRP A 14 -5.82 -7.38 17.03
CA TRP A 14 -4.58 -8.19 17.02
C TRP A 14 -4.24 -8.71 15.63
N ARG A 15 -5.25 -9.28 14.94
CA ARG A 15 -5.05 -9.77 13.56
C ARG A 15 -4.61 -8.64 12.63
N ARG A 16 -5.16 -7.43 12.77
CA ARG A 16 -4.77 -6.27 11.94
C ARG A 16 -3.34 -5.86 12.20
N VAL A 17 -2.94 -5.73 13.47
CA VAL A 17 -1.57 -5.38 13.86
C VAL A 17 -0.57 -6.37 13.26
N ILE A 18 -0.85 -7.67 13.35
CA ILE A 18 -0.01 -8.72 12.78
C ILE A 18 0.09 -8.56 11.26
N VAL A 19 -1.04 -8.36 10.56
CA VAL A 19 -1.03 -8.19 9.10
C VAL A 19 -0.24 -6.95 8.68
N VAL A 20 -0.43 -5.80 9.32
CA VAL A 20 0.29 -4.56 8.98
C VAL A 20 1.80 -4.74 9.15
N TYR A 21 2.26 -5.20 10.33
CA TYR A 21 3.69 -5.37 10.56
C TYR A 21 4.29 -6.49 9.72
N SER A 22 3.60 -7.61 9.52
CA SER A 22 4.11 -8.71 8.68
C SER A 22 4.21 -8.31 7.22
N SER A 23 3.23 -7.57 6.67
CA SER A 23 3.27 -7.03 5.31
C SER A 23 4.39 -6.02 5.11
N ALA A 24 4.70 -5.20 6.11
CA ALA A 24 5.83 -4.26 6.08
C ALA A 24 7.19 -4.96 6.19
N LEU A 25 7.29 -6.01 7.01
CA LEU A 25 8.54 -6.74 7.24
C LEU A 25 8.89 -7.71 6.11
N ALA A 26 7.91 -8.34 5.46
CA ALA A 26 8.13 -9.29 4.37
C ALA A 26 9.05 -8.75 3.24
N PRO A 27 8.80 -7.55 2.65
CA PRO A 27 9.70 -7.00 1.64
C PRO A 27 11.08 -6.65 2.22
N LEU A 28 11.18 -6.19 3.46
CA LEU A 28 12.48 -5.91 4.08
C LEU A 28 13.32 -7.18 4.27
N ILE A 29 12.71 -8.26 4.75
CA ILE A 29 13.36 -9.56 4.92
C ILE A 29 13.82 -10.10 3.56
N LEU A 30 12.96 -10.04 2.55
CA LEU A 30 13.29 -10.50 1.20
C LEU A 30 14.42 -9.66 0.59
N ALA A 31 14.40 -8.34 0.76
CA ALA A 31 15.47 -7.45 0.31
C ALA A 31 16.79 -7.77 1.00
N ALA A 32 16.80 -7.90 2.32
CA ALA A 32 17.99 -8.26 3.08
C ALA A 32 18.58 -9.60 2.62
N TYR A 33 17.72 -10.60 2.40
CA TYR A 33 18.12 -11.90 1.88
C TYR A 33 18.77 -11.79 0.49
N LEU A 34 18.14 -11.09 -0.45
CA LEU A 34 18.65 -10.96 -1.82
C LEU A 34 19.92 -10.10 -1.90
N ILE A 35 20.05 -9.09 -1.05
CA ILE A 35 21.28 -8.29 -0.91
C ILE A 35 22.41 -9.17 -0.38
N PHE A 36 22.17 -9.93 0.68
CA PHE A 36 23.15 -10.87 1.24
C PHE A 36 23.61 -11.90 0.20
N LYS A 37 22.70 -12.39 -0.64
CA LYS A 37 23.01 -13.30 -1.75
C LYS A 37 23.60 -12.61 -2.99
N LYS A 38 23.74 -11.27 -3.00
CA LYS A 38 24.17 -10.46 -4.17
C LYS A 38 23.31 -10.69 -5.41
N GLN A 39 22.03 -11.00 -5.21
CA GLN A 39 21.05 -11.26 -6.28
C GLN A 39 20.11 -10.08 -6.51
N MET A 40 20.12 -9.08 -5.62
CA MET A 40 19.29 -7.89 -5.77
C MET A 40 19.71 -7.09 -7.00
N LYS A 41 18.76 -6.86 -7.91
CA LYS A 41 18.99 -6.08 -9.13
C LYS A 41 18.90 -4.58 -8.81
N THR A 42 19.80 -3.80 -9.40
CA THR A 42 19.88 -2.35 -9.19
C THR A 42 18.60 -1.65 -9.63
N TRP A 43 18.05 -2.01 -10.79
CA TRP A 43 16.80 -1.41 -11.28
C TRP A 43 15.60 -1.70 -10.37
N VAL A 44 15.52 -2.91 -9.77
CA VAL A 44 14.48 -3.24 -8.80
C VAL A 44 14.66 -2.38 -7.56
N THR A 45 15.89 -2.23 -7.06
CA THR A 45 16.18 -1.39 -5.88
C THR A 45 15.70 0.05 -6.09
N PHE A 46 16.04 0.68 -7.21
CA PHE A 46 15.58 2.03 -7.51
C PHE A 46 14.06 2.13 -7.69
N THR A 47 13.43 1.11 -8.28
CA THR A 47 11.97 1.04 -8.41
C THR A 47 11.32 0.99 -7.03
N LEU A 48 11.81 0.15 -6.11
CA LEU A 48 11.25 0.01 -4.76
C LEU A 48 11.48 1.25 -3.91
N LEU A 49 12.68 1.84 -3.92
CA LEU A 49 12.94 3.09 -3.21
C LEU A 49 12.03 4.22 -3.69
N SER A 50 11.87 4.35 -5.01
CA SER A 50 10.99 5.37 -5.57
C SER A 50 9.52 5.06 -5.25
N SER A 51 9.13 3.79 -5.21
CA SER A 51 7.76 3.38 -4.86
C SER A 51 7.43 3.70 -3.41
N PHE A 52 8.37 3.47 -2.49
CA PHE A 52 8.26 3.86 -1.09
C PHE A 52 8.04 5.38 -0.94
N LEU A 53 8.83 6.19 -1.65
CA LEU A 53 8.69 7.65 -1.63
C LEU A 53 7.34 8.10 -2.21
N ILE A 54 6.91 7.48 -3.31
CA ILE A 54 5.61 7.76 -3.92
C ILE A 54 4.47 7.39 -2.97
N ALA A 55 4.51 6.25 -2.28
CA ALA A 55 3.48 5.90 -1.30
C ALA A 55 3.47 6.90 -0.12
N THR A 56 4.66 7.15 0.44
CA THR A 56 4.87 8.07 1.57
C THR A 56 4.28 9.46 1.28
N PHE A 57 4.70 10.09 0.17
CA PHE A 57 4.32 11.46 -0.16
C PHE A 57 3.05 11.57 -1.00
N GLY A 58 2.66 10.48 -1.67
CA GLY A 58 1.50 10.45 -2.55
C GLY A 58 0.19 10.22 -1.81
N TRP A 59 0.20 9.47 -0.69
CA TRP A 59 -1.00 9.29 0.14
C TRP A 59 -0.74 9.00 1.62
N GLU A 60 0.28 8.22 2.00
CA GLU A 60 0.38 7.73 3.39
C GLU A 60 0.52 8.86 4.41
N LEU A 61 1.40 9.84 4.21
CA LEU A 61 1.52 10.97 5.14
C LEU A 61 0.22 11.78 5.23
N TRP A 62 -0.44 11.99 4.10
CA TRP A 62 -1.69 12.78 4.02
C TRP A 62 -2.82 12.09 4.79
N VAL A 63 -3.04 10.81 4.50
CA VAL A 63 -4.08 9.99 5.14
C VAL A 63 -3.77 9.76 6.61
N ASN A 64 -2.50 9.56 6.97
CA ASN A 64 -2.08 9.30 8.34
C ASN A 64 -2.30 10.50 9.26
N TYR A 65 -1.92 11.70 8.81
CA TYR A 65 -1.99 12.92 9.61
C TYR A 65 -3.24 13.77 9.35
N GLY A 66 -4.10 13.41 8.38
CA GLY A 66 -5.27 14.22 8.06
C GLY A 66 -4.90 15.59 7.48
N LEU A 67 -3.83 15.67 6.68
CA LEU A 67 -3.19 16.96 6.34
C LEU A 67 -4.09 17.95 5.59
N LEU A 68 -5.07 17.47 4.82
CA LEU A 68 -6.01 18.33 4.10
C LEU A 68 -7.41 17.70 4.05
N ASN A 69 -8.35 18.30 4.78
CA ASN A 69 -9.77 17.92 4.80
C ASN A 69 -10.02 16.43 5.10
N GLY A 70 -9.27 15.88 6.05
CA GLY A 70 -9.50 14.56 6.61
C GLY A 70 -9.02 14.46 8.05
N ASP A 71 -9.37 13.37 8.69
CA ASP A 71 -9.03 13.10 10.08
C ASP A 71 -7.71 12.33 10.17
N GLU A 72 -6.91 12.65 11.18
CA GLU A 72 -5.73 11.86 11.53
C GLU A 72 -6.13 10.42 11.92
N VAL A 73 -5.23 9.47 11.67
CA VAL A 73 -5.53 8.03 11.82
C VAL A 73 -5.95 7.64 13.25
N THR A 74 -5.53 8.39 14.26
CA THR A 74 -5.87 8.22 15.68
C THR A 74 -7.33 8.53 15.99
N LEU A 75 -7.95 9.44 15.23
CA LEU A 75 -9.39 9.75 15.34
C LEU A 75 -10.26 8.73 14.60
N ARG A 76 -9.66 8.03 13.63
CA ARG A 76 -10.36 7.07 12.76
C ARG A 76 -10.40 5.65 13.35
N ARG A 77 -9.61 5.35 14.39
CA ARG A 77 -9.53 4.01 14.99
C ARG A 77 -9.54 4.04 16.52
N SER A 78 -9.65 2.87 17.13
CA SER A 78 -9.63 2.74 18.59
C SER A 78 -8.33 3.23 19.22
N GLN A 79 -8.40 3.54 20.52
CA GLN A 79 -7.22 3.88 21.32
C GLN A 79 -6.24 2.70 21.41
N ALA A 80 -6.75 1.46 21.52
CA ALA A 80 -5.95 0.24 21.57
C ALA A 80 -5.11 0.06 20.29
N LEU A 81 -5.74 0.21 19.11
CA LEU A 81 -5.04 0.10 17.83
C LEU A 81 -4.04 1.25 17.63
N SER A 82 -4.38 2.45 18.10
CA SER A 82 -3.46 3.61 18.08
C SER A 82 -2.25 3.45 19.00
N CYS A 83 -2.40 2.73 20.11
CA CYS A 83 -1.29 2.34 20.98
C CYS A 83 -0.37 1.32 20.29
N ALA A 84 -0.94 0.33 19.61
CA ALA A 84 -0.19 -0.76 18.98
C ALA A 84 0.54 -0.35 17.68
N ILE A 85 -0.04 0.60 16.93
CA ILE A 85 0.56 1.15 15.71
C ILE A 85 0.58 2.68 15.83
N PRO A 86 1.54 3.28 16.55
CA PRO A 86 1.54 4.71 16.82
C PRO A 86 1.49 5.58 15.56
N LEU A 87 0.90 6.77 15.66
CA LEU A 87 0.75 7.74 14.57
C LEU A 87 2.04 7.93 13.75
N HIS A 88 3.17 8.11 14.43
CA HIS A 88 4.47 8.36 13.78
C HIS A 88 5.13 7.12 13.17
N ILE A 89 4.58 5.92 13.43
CA ILE A 89 5.04 4.64 12.85
C ILE A 89 4.11 4.19 11.72
N ASN A 90 2.82 4.49 11.83
CA ASN A 90 1.79 3.98 10.93
C ASN A 90 2.05 4.29 9.45
N TRP A 91 2.34 5.54 9.10
CA TRP A 91 2.68 5.93 7.71
C TRP A 91 3.88 5.15 7.16
N LEU A 92 4.87 4.85 8.01
CA LEU A 92 6.10 4.18 7.60
C LEU A 92 5.83 2.71 7.30
N VAL A 93 5.13 2.01 8.20
CA VAL A 93 4.83 0.58 8.02
C VAL A 93 3.88 0.35 6.85
N ASN A 94 2.90 1.22 6.64
CA ASN A 94 2.02 1.14 5.48
C ASN A 94 2.78 1.42 4.17
N SER A 95 3.63 2.47 4.12
CA SER A 95 4.43 2.76 2.93
C SER A 95 5.37 1.60 2.55
N LEU A 96 5.90 0.87 3.54
CA LEU A 96 6.70 -0.33 3.34
C LEU A 96 5.86 -1.50 2.80
N ALA A 97 4.65 -1.70 3.34
CA ALA A 97 3.72 -2.70 2.84
C ALA A 97 3.33 -2.42 1.37
N ASP A 98 3.00 -1.16 1.04
CA ASP A 98 2.68 -0.72 -0.32
C ASP A 98 3.85 -0.94 -1.28
N THR A 99 5.07 -0.69 -0.82
CA THR A 99 6.28 -1.01 -1.60
C THR A 99 6.39 -2.51 -1.86
N GLY A 100 6.04 -3.34 -0.88
CA GLY A 100 5.94 -4.79 -1.04
C GLY A 100 4.91 -5.22 -2.10
N VAL A 101 3.77 -4.54 -2.15
CA VAL A 101 2.73 -4.75 -3.18
C VAL A 101 3.31 -4.47 -4.57
N VAL A 102 4.05 -3.37 -4.76
CA VAL A 102 4.72 -3.05 -6.03
C VAL A 102 5.75 -4.12 -6.40
N TRP A 103 6.55 -4.57 -5.43
CA TRP A 103 7.54 -5.62 -5.69
C TRP A 103 6.88 -6.92 -6.12
N PHE A 104 5.79 -7.31 -5.46
CA PHE A 104 5.07 -8.52 -5.80
C PHE A 104 4.54 -8.47 -7.24
N ALA A 105 4.07 -7.32 -7.72
CA ALA A 105 3.67 -7.16 -9.13
C ALA A 105 4.82 -7.46 -10.11
N ILE A 106 6.04 -6.99 -9.80
CA ILE A 106 7.24 -7.29 -10.59
C ILE A 106 7.50 -8.80 -10.60
N ILE A 107 7.52 -9.43 -9.41
CA ILE A 107 7.74 -10.88 -9.27
C ILE A 107 6.68 -11.66 -10.05
N LEU A 108 5.41 -11.26 -9.95
CA LEU A 108 4.28 -11.89 -10.62
C LEU A 108 4.43 -11.83 -12.14
N VAL A 109 4.88 -10.70 -12.70
CA VAL A 109 5.15 -10.59 -14.15
C VAL A 109 6.27 -11.55 -14.59
N TYR A 110 7.37 -11.63 -13.84
CA TYR A 110 8.48 -12.55 -14.13
C TYR A 110 8.08 -14.02 -14.01
N TRP A 111 7.21 -14.34 -13.05
CA TRP A 111 6.72 -15.68 -12.84
C TRP A 111 5.71 -16.12 -13.91
N LEU A 112 4.75 -15.26 -14.28
CA LEU A 112 3.73 -15.57 -15.28
C LEU A 112 4.28 -15.56 -16.71
N PHE A 113 5.25 -14.69 -17.00
CA PHE A 113 5.71 -14.44 -18.36
C PHE A 113 7.24 -14.44 -18.53
N PRO A 114 7.96 -15.47 -18.07
CA PRO A 114 9.43 -15.47 -18.03
C PRO A 114 10.07 -15.13 -19.38
N LYS A 115 9.59 -15.74 -20.48
CA LYS A 115 10.11 -15.49 -21.84
C LYS A 115 9.84 -14.07 -22.34
N LYS A 116 8.72 -13.44 -21.96
CA LYS A 116 8.39 -12.09 -22.43
C LYS A 116 9.13 -11.01 -21.63
N THR A 117 9.58 -11.31 -20.42
CA THR A 117 10.32 -10.36 -19.59
C THR A 117 11.69 -9.98 -20.15
N GLU A 118 12.21 -10.72 -21.14
CA GLU A 118 13.39 -10.31 -21.91
C GLU A 118 13.21 -8.93 -22.57
N ASN A 119 11.97 -8.53 -22.85
CA ASN A 119 11.62 -7.22 -23.41
C ASN A 119 10.95 -6.27 -22.41
N TYR A 120 11.20 -6.41 -21.09
CA TYR A 120 10.57 -5.60 -20.03
C TYR A 120 10.77 -4.08 -20.22
N GLN A 121 11.84 -3.68 -20.91
CA GLN A 121 12.10 -2.30 -21.34
C GLN A 121 11.02 -1.66 -22.23
N LYS A 122 10.11 -2.43 -22.83
CA LYS A 122 9.02 -1.88 -23.66
C LYS A 122 7.71 -1.95 -22.89
N PHE A 123 6.87 -0.93 -23.05
CA PHE A 123 5.51 -0.97 -22.54
C PHE A 123 4.79 -2.18 -23.13
N SER A 124 4.19 -2.97 -22.24
CA SER A 124 3.42 -4.15 -22.58
C SER A 124 2.08 -4.04 -21.88
N LEU A 125 1.01 -3.98 -22.67
CA LEU A 125 -0.36 -3.97 -22.13
C LEU A 125 -0.58 -5.19 -21.22
N LEU A 126 0.04 -6.33 -21.53
CA LEU A 126 -0.02 -7.53 -20.71
C LEU A 126 0.55 -7.32 -19.30
N PHE A 127 1.73 -6.70 -19.19
CA PHE A 127 2.37 -6.46 -17.88
C PHE A 127 1.63 -5.36 -17.11
N PHE A 128 1.17 -4.33 -17.81
CA PHE A 128 0.31 -3.30 -17.24
C PHE A 128 -0.98 -3.91 -16.65
N THR A 129 -1.63 -4.84 -17.35
CA THR A 129 -2.82 -5.52 -16.84
C THR A 129 -2.52 -6.35 -15.58
N VAL A 130 -1.35 -7.01 -15.49
CA VAL A 130 -0.95 -7.70 -14.25
C VAL A 130 -0.82 -6.72 -13.10
N PHE A 131 -0.12 -5.60 -13.30
CA PHE A 131 0.02 -4.56 -12.30
C PHE A 131 -1.35 -4.03 -11.86
N PHE A 132 -2.22 -3.71 -12.81
CA PHE A 132 -3.55 -3.19 -12.55
C PHE A 132 -4.41 -4.17 -11.75
N LEU A 133 -4.53 -5.42 -12.22
CA LEU A 133 -5.34 -6.43 -11.54
C LEU A 133 -4.80 -6.74 -10.14
N TRP A 134 -3.48 -6.78 -9.97
CA TRP A 134 -2.87 -7.00 -8.68
C TRP A 134 -3.13 -5.83 -7.72
N PHE A 135 -2.86 -4.58 -8.14
CA PHE A 135 -3.02 -3.40 -7.28
C PHE A 135 -4.47 -3.13 -6.91
N MET A 136 -5.38 -3.24 -7.87
CA MET A 136 -6.81 -3.10 -7.57
C MET A 136 -7.26 -4.28 -6.69
N GLY A 137 -6.97 -5.52 -7.10
CA GLY A 137 -7.42 -6.72 -6.39
C GLY A 137 -6.97 -6.78 -4.93
N GLN A 138 -5.70 -6.48 -4.64
CA GLN A 138 -5.21 -6.43 -3.27
C GLN A 138 -5.89 -5.32 -2.47
N ASN A 139 -6.12 -4.14 -3.05
CA ASN A 139 -6.73 -3.01 -2.34
C ASN A 139 -8.19 -3.31 -1.97
N PHE A 140 -8.92 -3.96 -2.88
CA PHE A 140 -10.26 -4.50 -2.59
C PHE A 140 -10.24 -5.47 -1.39
N ILE A 141 -9.27 -6.38 -1.33
CA ILE A 141 -9.12 -7.34 -0.22
C ILE A 141 -8.79 -6.61 1.09
N VAL A 142 -7.84 -5.68 1.05
CA VAL A 142 -7.41 -4.91 2.22
C VAL A 142 -8.58 -4.09 2.79
N GLU A 143 -9.33 -3.38 1.96
CA GLU A 143 -10.49 -2.60 2.40
C GLU A 143 -11.60 -3.48 2.98
N THR A 144 -11.89 -4.60 2.31
CA THR A 144 -13.00 -5.49 2.72
C THR A 144 -12.68 -6.31 3.98
N ILE A 145 -11.41 -6.69 4.19
CA ILE A 145 -11.01 -7.62 5.25
C ILE A 145 -10.30 -6.93 6.42
N ILE A 146 -9.46 -5.92 6.14
CA ILE A 146 -8.56 -5.31 7.14
C ILE A 146 -9.13 -4.00 7.69
N TYR A 147 -9.63 -3.11 6.81
CA TYR A 147 -10.07 -1.77 7.20
C TYR A 147 -11.55 -1.64 7.60
N HIS A 148 -12.27 -2.75 7.68
CA HIS A 148 -13.62 -2.80 8.25
C HIS A 148 -13.66 -2.06 9.61
N ASN A 149 -14.52 -1.06 9.79
CA ASN A 149 -14.66 -0.27 11.03
C ASN A 149 -13.45 0.64 11.40
N GLN A 150 -12.52 0.94 10.49
CA GLN A 150 -11.54 2.04 10.68
C GLN A 150 -12.09 3.42 10.29
N VAL A 151 -13.36 3.49 9.95
CA VAL A 151 -14.05 4.74 9.69
C VAL A 151 -15.34 4.57 10.45
N GLY A 152 -15.42 5.10 11.69
CA GLY A 152 -16.73 5.41 12.25
C GLY A 152 -17.46 6.25 11.20
N GLY A 153 -18.77 6.06 11.01
CA GLY A 153 -19.50 6.47 9.80
C GLY A 153 -19.34 7.92 9.29
N ASP A 154 -18.68 8.80 10.06
CA ASP A 154 -18.41 10.20 9.73
C ASP A 154 -16.91 10.55 9.52
N ALA A 155 -15.98 9.61 9.69
CA ALA A 155 -14.55 9.90 9.60
C ALA A 155 -14.09 10.15 8.15
N LEU A 156 -13.36 11.24 7.92
CA LEU A 156 -12.98 11.68 6.59
C LEU A 156 -11.54 11.26 6.24
N LEU A 157 -11.35 10.69 5.06
CA LEU A 157 -10.01 10.48 4.50
C LEU A 157 -9.48 11.79 3.92
N SER A 158 -8.22 12.10 4.22
CA SER A 158 -7.55 13.28 3.69
C SER A 158 -7.47 13.25 2.17
N TRP A 159 -7.52 14.43 1.55
CA TRP A 159 -7.00 14.63 0.21
C TRP A 159 -5.51 14.28 0.16
N ALA A 160 -5.06 13.75 -0.96
CA ALA A 160 -3.65 13.49 -1.22
C ALA A 160 -3.31 13.62 -2.72
N PRO A 161 -2.03 13.79 -3.10
CA PRO A 161 -1.63 13.89 -4.50
C PRO A 161 -2.10 12.74 -5.40
N LEU A 162 -2.11 11.50 -4.88
CA LEU A 162 -2.62 10.33 -5.61
C LEU A 162 -4.07 9.98 -5.25
N MET A 163 -4.75 10.85 -4.49
CA MET A 163 -6.19 10.79 -4.19
C MET A 163 -6.79 12.19 -4.46
N PRO A 164 -6.70 12.70 -5.70
CA PRO A 164 -6.86 14.12 -6.01
C PRO A 164 -8.29 14.63 -5.86
N LEU A 165 -9.29 13.74 -5.90
CA LEU A 165 -10.70 14.11 -5.67
C LEU A 165 -11.00 14.23 -4.17
N GLY A 166 -10.15 13.66 -3.31
CA GLY A 166 -10.28 13.70 -1.86
C GLY A 166 -11.68 13.30 -1.37
N SER A 167 -12.07 13.88 -0.23
CA SER A 167 -13.41 13.76 0.33
C SER A 167 -14.46 14.57 -0.45
N PHE A 168 -14.04 15.45 -1.37
CA PHE A 168 -14.95 16.32 -2.14
C PHE A 168 -15.82 15.56 -3.15
N PHE A 169 -15.27 14.51 -3.77
CA PHE A 169 -16.01 13.62 -4.65
C PHE A 169 -15.59 12.18 -4.39
N ASN A 170 -16.34 11.53 -3.49
CA ASN A 170 -16.05 10.17 -3.06
C ASN A 170 -17.28 9.25 -3.14
N PRO A 171 -17.78 8.92 -4.35
CA PRO A 171 -18.91 8.01 -4.48
C PRO A 171 -18.55 6.60 -4.02
N THR A 172 -19.52 5.93 -3.40
CA THR A 172 -19.45 4.49 -3.11
C THR A 172 -19.52 3.72 -4.44
N LEU A 173 -18.48 2.95 -4.73
CA LEU A 173 -18.37 2.11 -5.92
C LEU A 173 -19.10 0.79 -5.73
N ILE A 174 -18.93 0.18 -4.56
CA ILE A 174 -19.53 -1.10 -4.21
C ILE A 174 -19.91 -1.11 -2.73
N SER A 175 -21.10 -1.60 -2.41
CA SER A 175 -21.59 -1.80 -1.05
C SER A 175 -21.88 -3.28 -0.80
N PHE A 176 -21.28 -3.87 0.24
CA PHE A 176 -21.55 -5.23 0.70
C PHE A 176 -21.92 -5.22 2.19
N GLY A 177 -23.22 -5.20 2.49
CA GLY A 177 -23.70 -5.05 3.86
C GLY A 177 -23.31 -3.69 4.44
N GLU A 178 -22.57 -3.69 5.55
CA GLU A 178 -22.03 -2.48 6.19
C GLU A 178 -20.67 -2.04 5.62
N ARG A 179 -20.20 -2.66 4.53
CA ARG A 179 -18.90 -2.36 3.93
C ARG A 179 -19.08 -1.56 2.66
N GLU A 180 -18.43 -0.42 2.60
CA GLU A 180 -18.40 0.42 1.43
C GLU A 180 -16.99 0.52 0.88
N ILE A 181 -16.89 0.36 -0.44
CA ILE A 181 -15.66 0.60 -1.19
C ILE A 181 -15.88 1.90 -1.96
N THR A 182 -15.03 2.88 -1.73
CA THR A 182 -15.21 4.24 -2.23
C THR A 182 -14.22 4.57 -3.34
N LEU A 183 -14.50 5.60 -4.13
CA LEU A 183 -13.56 6.03 -5.18
C LEU A 183 -12.23 6.50 -4.61
N GLN A 184 -12.26 7.23 -3.49
CA GLN A 184 -11.10 7.79 -2.83
C GLN A 184 -10.16 6.69 -2.33
N SER A 185 -10.68 5.63 -1.69
CA SER A 185 -9.87 4.49 -1.21
C SER A 185 -9.21 3.71 -2.34
N GLN A 186 -9.77 3.76 -3.55
CA GLN A 186 -9.22 3.10 -4.74
C GLN A 186 -8.30 4.01 -5.57
N SER A 187 -8.36 5.33 -5.36
CA SER A 187 -7.70 6.32 -6.23
C SER A 187 -6.18 6.19 -6.26
N ALA A 188 -5.56 5.95 -5.09
CA ALA A 188 -4.10 5.82 -4.97
C ALA A 188 -3.56 4.70 -5.88
N TRP A 189 -4.24 3.55 -5.92
CA TRP A 189 -3.84 2.41 -6.74
C TRP A 189 -4.26 2.54 -8.19
N LEU A 190 -5.40 3.18 -8.47
CA LEU A 190 -5.85 3.48 -9.83
C LEU A 190 -4.85 4.39 -10.56
N ILE A 191 -4.44 5.49 -9.92
CA ILE A 191 -3.46 6.44 -10.46
C ILE A 191 -2.03 5.88 -10.31
N GLY A 192 -1.75 5.18 -9.22
CA GLY A 192 -0.46 4.56 -8.95
C GLY A 192 -0.08 3.48 -9.95
N THR A 193 -1.04 2.73 -10.51
CA THR A 193 -0.77 1.66 -11.48
C THR A 193 0.09 2.11 -12.67
N PRO A 194 -0.34 3.10 -13.49
CA PRO A 194 0.49 3.58 -14.59
C PRO A 194 1.82 4.16 -14.08
N LEU A 195 1.80 4.89 -12.96
CA LEU A 195 2.99 5.49 -12.39
C LEU A 195 4.06 4.45 -12.04
N PHE A 196 3.72 3.44 -11.24
CA PHE A 196 4.65 2.39 -10.80
C PHE A 196 5.13 1.52 -11.97
N TYR A 197 4.27 1.21 -12.93
CA TYR A 197 4.67 0.43 -14.10
C TYR A 197 5.62 1.21 -15.03
N PHE A 198 5.36 2.49 -15.30
CA PHE A 198 6.29 3.30 -16.09
C PHE A 198 7.62 3.51 -15.36
N LEU A 199 7.58 3.67 -14.05
CA LEU A 199 8.77 3.79 -13.21
C LEU A 199 9.64 2.53 -13.26
N SER A 200 9.02 1.34 -13.21
CA SER A 200 9.76 0.08 -13.30
C SER A 200 10.42 -0.09 -14.67
N ILE A 201 9.73 0.26 -15.76
CA ILE A 201 10.31 0.28 -17.12
C ILE A 201 11.48 1.25 -17.19
N TYR A 202 11.32 2.46 -16.65
CA TYR A 202 12.35 3.49 -16.70
C TYR A 202 13.64 3.02 -16.01
N PHE A 203 13.55 2.50 -14.78
CA PHE A 203 14.72 1.99 -14.10
C PHE A 203 15.29 0.73 -14.73
N TYR A 204 14.43 -0.14 -15.28
CA TYR A 204 14.90 -1.30 -16.04
C TYR A 204 15.79 -0.86 -17.21
N LYS A 205 15.35 0.10 -18.03
CA LYS A 205 16.17 0.63 -19.14
C LYS A 205 17.51 1.21 -18.68
N LYS A 206 17.52 1.85 -17.51
CA LYS A 206 18.69 2.58 -17.01
C LYS A 206 19.70 1.68 -16.30
N HIS A 207 19.26 0.58 -15.70
CA HIS A 207 20.04 -0.21 -14.74
C HIS A 207 19.89 -1.73 -14.87
N SER A 208 19.28 -2.24 -15.96
CA SER A 208 19.22 -3.70 -16.24
C SER A 208 20.55 -4.25 -16.74
#